data_AF-A0A1G7B0V0-F1
#
_entry.id   AF-A0A1G7B0V0-F1
#
_cell.length_a   1.000
_cell.length_b   1.000
_cell.length_c   1.000
_cell.angle_alpha   90.00
_cell.angle_beta   90.00
_cell.angle_gamma   90.00
#
_symmetry.space_group_name_H-M   'P 1'
#
loop_
_entity.id
_entity.type
_entity.pdbx_description
1 polymer ?
#
loop_
_entity_poly.entity_id
_entity_poly.type
_entity_poly.pdbx_seq_one_letter_code
_entity_poly.pdbx_strand_id
1 'polypeptide(L)'
;MDCNNPAQITPCPQAVEAAEKAVAKTFAILGVDIHDPAQVAEFQDDLRFGRKVRRSFERGLFPAFLTIIGLIGAAFIAGLRFGK
;
A
#
# COMPACT_ATOMS: atom_id res chain seq x y z
N MET A 1 25.87 -7.89 -29.15
CA MET A 1 25.35 -6.85 -28.23
C MET A 1 25.88 -7.13 -26.85
N ASP A 2 26.50 -6.15 -26.19
CA ASP A 2 27.06 -6.31 -24.83
C ASP A 2 26.12 -5.65 -23.82
N CYS A 3 25.48 -6.46 -22.98
CA CYS A 3 24.51 -6.01 -21.98
C CYS A 3 25.12 -5.46 -20.70
N ASN A 4 26.45 -5.49 -20.57
CA ASN A 4 27.17 -4.94 -19.43
C ASN A 4 27.72 -3.54 -19.67
N ASN A 5 27.51 -2.96 -20.85
CA ASN A 5 28.00 -1.62 -21.16
C ASN A 5 26.95 -0.55 -20.80
N PRO A 6 27.20 0.31 -19.80
CA PRO A 6 26.28 1.38 -19.40
C PRO A 6 26.13 2.51 -20.44
N ALA A 7 26.96 2.53 -21.50
CA ALA A 7 26.86 3.50 -22.59
C ALA A 7 25.85 3.12 -23.68
N GLN A 8 25.22 1.93 -23.61
CA GLN A 8 24.21 1.52 -24.58
C GLN A 8 22.82 2.03 -24.17
N ILE A 9 22.22 2.86 -25.04
CA ILE A 9 20.89 3.46 -24.88
C ILE A 9 19.79 2.41 -25.17
N THR A 10 20.12 1.35 -25.91
CA THR A 10 19.18 0.32 -26.32
C THR A 10 19.03 -0.74 -25.22
N PRO A 11 17.81 -0.98 -24.69
CA PRO A 11 17.60 -1.98 -23.67
C PRO A 11 17.89 -3.38 -24.22
N CYS A 12 18.59 -4.20 -23.43
CA CYS A 12 18.90 -5.57 -23.82
C CYS A 12 17.62 -6.40 -23.96
N PRO A 13 17.43 -7.13 -25.07
CA PRO A 13 16.19 -7.87 -25.32
C PRO A 13 15.90 -8.91 -24.23
N GLN A 14 16.94 -9.56 -23.71
CA GLN A 14 16.83 -10.53 -22.62
C GLN A 14 16.40 -9.88 -21.29
N ALA A 15 16.88 -8.66 -21.03
CA ALA A 15 16.51 -7.92 -19.82
C ALA A 15 15.06 -7.43 -19.90
N VAL A 16 14.61 -7.01 -21.08
CA VAL A 16 13.21 -6.61 -21.33
C VAL A 16 12.28 -7.81 -21.12
N GLU A 17 12.57 -8.94 -21.75
CA GLU A 17 11.74 -10.15 -21.61
C GLU A 17 11.70 -10.65 -20.15
N ALA A 18 12.83 -10.62 -19.45
CA ALA A 18 12.88 -10.97 -18.03
C ALA A 18 12.05 -10.00 -17.16
N ALA A 19 12.12 -8.70 -17.43
CA ALA A 19 11.35 -7.70 -16.72
C ALA A 19 9.84 -7.87 -16.95
N GLU A 20 9.40 -8.08 -18.19
CA GLU A 20 8.00 -8.31 -18.53
C GLU A 20 7.44 -9.55 -17.81
N LYS A 21 8.18 -10.66 -17.85
CA LYS A 21 7.78 -11.89 -17.14
C LYS A 21 7.76 -11.71 -15.62
N ALA A 22 8.71 -10.97 -15.07
CA ALA A 22 8.76 -10.69 -13.64
C ALA A 22 7.52 -9.88 -13.21
N VAL A 23 7.22 -8.79 -13.92
CA VAL A 23 6.04 -7.95 -13.64
C VAL A 23 4.76 -8.78 -13.73
N ALA A 24 4.56 -9.53 -14.81
CA ALA A 24 3.37 -10.36 -14.97
C ALA A 24 3.20 -11.38 -13.83
N LYS A 25 4.30 -12.05 -13.42
CA LYS A 25 4.27 -13.00 -12.29
C LYS A 25 3.96 -12.32 -10.96
N THR A 26 4.52 -11.14 -10.71
CA THR A 26 4.24 -10.40 -9.48
C THR A 26 2.77 -10.03 -9.37
N PHE A 27 2.16 -9.50 -10.44
CA PHE A 27 0.73 -9.17 -10.44
C PHE A 27 -0.15 -10.42 -10.30
N ALA A 28 0.20 -11.52 -10.96
CA ALA A 28 -0.50 -12.80 -10.80
C ALA A 28 -0.44 -13.35 -9.36
N ILE A 29 0.71 -13.25 -8.68
CA ILE A 29 0.86 -13.63 -7.26
C ILE A 29 -0.06 -12.77 -6.36
N LEU A 30 -0.23 -11.50 -6.72
CA LEU A 30 -1.12 -10.56 -6.01
C LEU A 30 -2.60 -10.76 -6.37
N GLY A 31 -2.92 -11.70 -7.26
CA GLY A 31 -4.29 -11.99 -7.70
C GLY A 31 -4.87 -10.94 -8.65
N VAL A 32 -4.02 -10.12 -9.28
CA VAL A 32 -4.42 -9.07 -10.22
C VAL A 32 -4.13 -9.53 -11.64
N ASP A 33 -5.15 -9.54 -12.50
CA ASP A 33 -4.96 -9.77 -13.93
C ASP A 33 -4.47 -8.47 -14.61
N ILE A 34 -3.28 -8.52 -15.23
CA ILE A 34 -2.69 -7.38 -15.94
C ILE A 34 -3.39 -7.08 -17.27
N HIS A 35 -4.17 -8.03 -17.81
CA HIS A 35 -4.92 -7.85 -19.04
C HIS A 35 -6.29 -7.22 -18.82
N ASP A 36 -6.73 -7.13 -17.56
CA ASP A 36 -7.96 -6.45 -17.18
C ASP A 36 -7.64 -5.03 -16.65
N PRO A 37 -7.92 -3.97 -17.43
CA PRO A 37 -7.64 -2.61 -17.01
C PRO A 37 -8.44 -2.19 -15.77
N ALA A 38 -9.59 -2.81 -15.48
CA ALA A 38 -10.38 -2.50 -14.30
C ALA A 38 -9.70 -2.98 -13.02
N GLN A 39 -9.22 -4.23 -13.01
CA GLN A 39 -8.48 -4.79 -11.88
C GLN A 39 -7.16 -4.06 -11.61
N VAL A 40 -6.46 -3.64 -12.68
CA VAL A 40 -5.25 -2.82 -12.54
C VAL A 40 -5.55 -1.46 -11.93
N ALA A 41 -6.67 -0.83 -12.30
CA ALA A 41 -7.08 0.46 -11.74
C ALA A 41 -7.46 0.35 -10.26
N GLU A 42 -8.21 -0.68 -9.89
CA GLU A 42 -8.56 -0.98 -8.49
C GLU A 42 -7.31 -1.20 -7.63
N PHE A 43 -6.37 -2.01 -8.11
CA PHE A 43 -5.10 -2.24 -7.43
C PHE A 43 -4.26 -0.96 -7.29
N GLN A 44 -4.25 -0.09 -8.30
CA GLN A 44 -3.57 1.21 -8.22
C GLN A 44 -4.21 2.14 -7.18
N ASP A 45 -5.53 2.13 -7.08
CA ASP A 45 -6.25 2.92 -6.09
C ASP A 45 -5.97 2.40 -4.67
N ASP A 46 -5.94 1.08 -4.46
CA ASP A 46 -5.53 0.47 -3.19
C ASP A 46 -4.10 0.88 -2.76
N LEU A 47 -3.14 0.88 -3.71
CA LEU A 47 -1.78 1.37 -3.44
C LEU A 47 -1.76 2.88 -3.13
N ARG A 48 -2.63 3.67 -3.76
CA ARG A 48 -2.81 5.09 -3.43
C ARG A 48 -3.42 5.27 -2.04
N PHE A 49 -4.36 4.42 -1.63
CA PHE A 49 -4.91 4.41 -0.28
C PHE A 49 -3.87 4.03 0.74
N GLY A 50 -3.01 3.04 0.48
CA GLY A 50 -1.86 2.75 1.35
C GLY A 50 -1.02 4.01 1.65
N ARG A 51 -0.78 4.86 0.65
CA ARG A 51 -0.07 6.13 0.81
C ARG A 51 -0.89 7.19 1.57
N LYS A 52 -2.20 7.30 1.32
CA LYS A 52 -3.10 8.23 2.04
C LYS A 52 -3.33 7.81 3.49
N VAL A 53 -3.46 6.52 3.76
CA VAL A 53 -3.58 5.92 5.10
C VAL A 53 -2.29 6.13 5.86
N ARG A 54 -1.12 5.78 5.31
CA ARG A 54 0.18 6.01 5.97
C ARG A 54 0.41 7.50 6.25
N ARG A 55 0.02 8.37 5.31
CA ARG A 55 0.11 9.82 5.48
C ARG A 55 -0.93 10.40 6.45
N SER A 56 -2.08 9.74 6.63
CA SER A 56 -3.08 10.11 7.64
C SER A 56 -2.65 9.65 9.04
N PHE A 57 -2.00 8.49 9.14
CA PHE A 57 -1.30 8.03 10.33
C PHE A 57 -0.15 8.97 10.71
N GLU A 58 0.68 9.40 9.74
CA GLU A 58 1.78 10.36 9.96
C GLU A 58 1.28 11.77 10.32
N ARG A 59 0.10 12.19 9.85
CA ARG A 59 -0.45 13.54 10.09
C ARG A 59 -1.26 13.70 11.38
N GLY A 60 -1.26 12.71 12.28
CA GLY A 60 -1.81 12.90 13.63
C GLY A 60 -3.28 12.52 13.83
N LEU A 61 -3.91 11.81 12.89
CA LEU A 61 -5.26 11.26 13.12
C LEU A 61 -5.27 10.07 14.08
N PHE A 62 -4.16 9.32 14.15
CA PHE A 62 -4.02 8.19 15.06
C PHE A 62 -4.03 8.58 16.55
N PRO A 63 -3.25 9.59 17.02
CA PRO A 63 -3.33 10.04 18.41
C PRO A 63 -4.69 10.66 18.74
N ALA A 64 -5.34 11.37 17.81
CA ALA A 64 -6.69 11.92 18.02
C ALA A 64 -7.76 10.83 18.19
N PHE A 65 -7.65 9.72 17.44
CA PHE A 65 -8.57 8.60 17.59
C PHE A 65 -8.35 7.84 18.90
N LEU A 66 -7.08 7.63 19.28
CA LEU A 66 -6.73 7.00 20.56
C LEU A 66 -7.14 7.84 21.78
N THR A 67 -7.05 9.17 21.71
CA THR A 67 -7.52 10.04 22.79
C THR A 67 -9.03 9.98 22.96
N ILE A 68 -9.80 9.96 21.86
CA ILE A 68 -11.26 9.83 21.92
C ILE A 68 -11.65 8.48 22.56
N ILE A 69 -11.05 7.38 22.12
CA ILE A 69 -11.31 6.05 22.70
C ILE A 69 -10.90 6.01 24.19
N GLY A 70 -9.76 6.59 24.53
CA GLY A 70 -9.27 6.68 25.91
C GLY A 70 -10.22 7.47 26.83
N LEU A 71 -10.76 8.59 26.35
CA LEU A 71 -11.73 9.40 27.10
C LEU A 71 -13.05 8.67 27.33
N ILE A 72 -13.57 7.97 26.31
CA ILE A 72 -14.81 7.18 26.43
C ILE A 72 -14.60 6.03 27.42
N GLY A 73 -13.48 5.31 27.32
CA GLY A 73 -13.15 4.22 28.24
C GLY A 73 -12.98 4.69 29.69
N ALA A 74 -12.30 5.82 29.89
CA ALA A 74 -12.13 6.40 31.22
C ALA A 74 -13.47 6.86 31.84
N ALA A 75 -14.33 7.50 31.06
CA ALA A 75 -15.66 7.91 31.50
C ALA A 75 -16.55 6.72 31.86
N PHE A 76 -16.48 5.63 31.10
CA PHE A 76 -17.21 4.40 31.38
C PHE A 76 -16.76 3.73 32.69
N ILE A 77 -15.45 3.61 32.90
CA ILE A 77 -14.88 3.06 34.15
C ILE A 77 -15.20 3.95 35.35
N ALA A 78 -15.11 5.28 35.19
CA ALA A 78 -15.48 6.22 36.24
C ALA A 78 -16.96 6.10 36.61
N GLY A 79 -17.85 6.03 35.61
CA GLY A 79 -19.28 5.82 35.83
C GLY A 79 -19.59 4.53 36.60
N LEU A 80 -18.91 3.43 36.27
CA LEU A 80 -19.04 2.16 36.99
C LEU A 80 -18.48 2.22 38.43
N ARG A 81 -17.48 3.06 38.70
CA ARG A 81 -16.84 3.20 40.01
C ARG A 81 -17.59 4.15 40.95
N PHE A 82 -18.20 5.21 40.43
CA PHE A 82 -18.97 6.20 41.20
C PHE A 82 -20.48 5.87 41.28
N GLY A 83 -20.98 4.99 40.42
CA GLY A 83 -22.37 4.52 40.44
C GLY A 83 -22.64 3.33 41.39
N LYS A 84 -21.74 3.07 42.35
CA LYS A 84 -21.87 2.01 43.35
C LYS A 84 -21.97 2.59 44.76
#